data_AF-A0A0M2K6E8-F1
#
_entry.id   AF-A0A0M2K6E8-F1
#
_cell.length_a   1.000
_cell.length_b   1.000
_cell.length_c   1.000
_cell.angle_alpha   90.00
_cell.angle_beta   90.00
_cell.angle_gamma   90.00
#
_symmetry.space_group_name_H-M   'P 1'
#
loop_
_entity.id
_entity.type
_entity.pdbx_description
1 polymer ?
#
loop_
_entity_poly.entity_id
_entity_poly.type
_entity_poly.pdbx_seq_one_letter_code
_entity_poly.pdbx_strand_id
1 'polypeptide(L)'
;MVTDPLIPDVVDAVVPPSPRQRLAPAAEHGLGDIVHAVEWEAVLTPRARLLLPGDQQFKFTAALARREVTVWASDRSIHIVLDGTVIRTRPSRLSEHDLRDLLGRVGR
;
A
#
# COMPACT_ATOMS: atom_id res chain seq x y z
N MET A 1 -49.71 -6.80 0.86
CA MET A 1 -48.65 -5.81 0.60
C MET A 1 -47.71 -5.82 1.78
N VAL A 2 -46.56 -6.48 1.65
CA VAL A 2 -45.49 -6.48 2.65
C VAL A 2 -44.29 -5.87 1.95
N THR A 3 -43.84 -4.72 2.43
CA THR A 3 -42.69 -4.01 1.86
C THR A 3 -41.42 -4.71 2.33
N ASP A 4 -40.66 -5.19 1.38
CA ASP A 4 -39.30 -5.72 1.52
C ASP A 4 -38.35 -4.57 1.91
N PRO A 5 -37.56 -4.66 2.99
CA PRO A 5 -36.55 -3.66 3.28
C PRO A 5 -35.32 -3.94 2.40
N LEU A 6 -35.22 -3.15 1.33
CA LEU A 6 -34.08 -3.04 0.43
C LEU A 6 -32.79 -2.78 1.24
N ILE A 7 -31.99 -3.83 1.42
CA ILE A 7 -30.60 -3.76 1.86
C ILE A 7 -29.82 -3.06 0.73
N PRO A 8 -29.05 -1.99 0.99
CA PRO A 8 -28.16 -1.48 -0.04
C PRO A 8 -27.01 -2.49 -0.22
N ASP A 9 -27.09 -3.20 -1.33
CA ASP A 9 -26.03 -3.97 -1.99
C ASP A 9 -24.82 -3.04 -2.18
N VAL A 10 -23.86 -3.09 -1.24
CA VAL A 10 -22.53 -2.51 -1.45
C VAL A 10 -21.85 -3.41 -2.45
N VAL A 11 -21.99 -3.01 -3.72
CA VAL A 11 -21.16 -3.44 -4.82
C VAL A 11 -19.71 -3.10 -4.46
N ASP A 12 -18.96 -4.13 -4.05
CA ASP A 12 -17.51 -4.14 -4.00
C ASP A 12 -17.00 -3.71 -5.38
N ALA A 13 -16.59 -2.45 -5.48
CA ALA A 13 -16.02 -1.87 -6.68
C ALA A 13 -14.58 -2.37 -6.84
N VAL A 14 -14.44 -3.66 -7.08
CA VAL A 14 -13.22 -4.26 -7.59
C VAL A 14 -13.10 -3.91 -9.08
N VAL A 15 -11.92 -3.35 -9.44
CA VAL A 15 -11.17 -3.51 -10.73
C VAL A 15 -11.34 -2.44 -11.84
N PRO A 16 -10.41 -2.26 -12.85
CA PRO A 16 -9.00 -2.74 -13.04
C PRO A 16 -8.10 -1.75 -13.90
N PRO A 17 -6.97 -2.11 -14.61
CA PRO A 17 -6.67 -3.30 -15.41
C PRO A 17 -5.51 -4.18 -14.91
N SER A 18 -5.72 -5.48 -15.05
CA SER A 18 -4.68 -6.50 -15.02
C SER A 18 -3.79 -6.43 -16.26
N PRO A 19 -2.55 -6.95 -16.16
CA PRO A 19 -2.04 -7.84 -17.18
C PRO A 19 -1.71 -9.19 -16.52
N ARG A 20 -2.64 -10.14 -16.64
CA ARG A 20 -2.50 -11.58 -16.36
C ARG A 20 -2.16 -12.00 -14.90
N GLN A 21 -3.21 -12.44 -14.20
CA GLN A 21 -3.23 -13.56 -13.24
C GLN A 21 -2.06 -13.69 -12.25
N ARG A 22 -2.19 -13.10 -11.05
CA ARG A 22 -1.59 -13.67 -9.82
C ARG A 22 -2.40 -13.26 -8.58
N LEU A 23 -2.86 -14.26 -7.83
CA LEU A 23 -3.78 -14.16 -6.68
C LEU A 23 -3.46 -13.01 -5.71
N ALA A 24 -4.46 -12.18 -5.40
CA ALA A 24 -4.46 -11.24 -4.28
C ALA A 24 -5.32 -11.81 -3.14
N PRO A 25 -4.83 -11.91 -1.89
CA PRO A 25 -5.71 -12.16 -0.74
C PRO A 25 -6.32 -10.83 -0.25
N ALA A 26 -7.64 -10.72 -0.41
CA ALA A 26 -8.61 -10.03 0.44
C ALA A 26 -8.13 -8.75 1.17
N ALA A 27 -8.40 -7.59 0.57
CA ALA A 27 -8.46 -6.31 1.27
C ALA A 27 -9.91 -6.03 1.68
N GLU A 28 -10.39 -6.76 2.69
CA GLU A 28 -11.70 -6.55 3.31
C GLU A 28 -11.50 -5.75 4.60
N HIS A 29 -11.60 -4.40 4.60
CA HIS A 29 -11.94 -3.66 5.82
C HIS A 29 -12.74 -2.40 5.48
N GLY A 30 -13.99 -2.39 5.91
CA GLY A 30 -14.91 -1.27 5.81
C GLY A 30 -14.91 -0.33 7.02
N LEU A 31 -15.54 0.82 6.78
CA LEU A 31 -16.25 1.70 7.70
C LEU A 31 -15.53 2.15 8.99
N GLY A 32 -14.81 3.26 8.89
CA GLY A 32 -14.34 4.07 10.01
C GLY A 32 -13.16 4.91 9.55
N ASP A 33 -13.08 6.19 9.95
CA ASP A 33 -11.97 7.10 9.64
C ASP A 33 -10.67 6.60 10.31
N ILE A 34 -10.08 5.57 9.74
CA ILE A 34 -8.85 4.93 10.15
C ILE A 34 -7.97 4.96 8.91
N VAL A 35 -6.79 5.58 9.00
CA VAL A 35 -5.83 5.61 7.90
C VAL A 35 -5.35 4.18 7.66
N HIS A 36 -6.04 3.46 6.78
CA HIS A 36 -5.79 2.05 6.53
C HIS A 36 -4.57 1.81 5.64
N ALA A 37 -4.24 2.77 4.77
CA ALA A 37 -3.04 2.71 3.95
C ALA A 37 -2.58 4.09 3.49
N VAL A 38 -1.27 4.23 3.29
CA VAL A 38 -0.60 5.41 2.74
C VAL A 38 0.21 4.99 1.52
N GLU A 39 0.08 5.76 0.45
CA GLU A 39 0.85 5.58 -0.78
C GLU A 39 1.74 6.80 -1.01
N TRP A 40 3.01 6.57 -1.38
CA TRP A 40 3.93 7.64 -1.74
C TRP A 40 5.06 7.18 -2.64
N GLU A 41 5.70 8.13 -3.31
CA GLU A 41 6.87 7.90 -4.15
C GLU A 41 8.16 8.08 -3.34
N ALA A 42 9.11 7.17 -3.51
CA ALA A 42 10.39 7.23 -2.83
C ALA A 42 11.53 6.81 -3.76
N VAL A 43 12.63 7.56 -3.72
CA VAL A 43 13.84 7.21 -4.47
C VAL A 43 14.72 6.29 -3.66
N LEU A 44 15.11 5.16 -4.25
CA LEU A 44 16.06 4.25 -3.65
C LEU A 44 17.43 4.90 -3.51
N THR A 45 18.08 4.73 -2.36
CA THR A 45 19.44 5.24 -2.13
C THR A 45 20.44 4.68 -3.15
N PRO A 46 21.64 5.29 -3.30
CA PRO A 46 22.69 4.75 -4.17
C PRO A 46 23.11 3.31 -3.85
N ARG A 47 22.82 2.81 -2.65
CA ARG A 47 23.04 1.43 -2.23
C ARG A 47 21.81 0.52 -2.42
N ALA A 48 20.86 0.96 -3.24
CA ALA A 48 19.57 0.29 -3.47
C ALA A 48 18.83 -0.05 -2.16
N ARG A 49 18.74 0.94 -1.26
CA ARG A 49 17.97 0.81 -0.01
C ARG A 49 16.82 1.79 0.00
N LEU A 50 15.66 1.32 0.45
CA LEU A 50 14.54 2.15 0.88
C LEU A 50 14.56 2.20 2.41
N LEU A 51 14.46 3.41 2.95
CA LEU A 51 14.35 3.66 4.39
C LEU A 51 12.90 4.04 4.69
N LEU A 52 12.32 3.39 5.69
CA LEU A 52 10.97 3.62 6.18
C LEU A 52 11.03 4.08 7.65
N PRO A 53 9.94 4.68 8.17
CA PRO A 53 9.83 4.98 9.59
C PRO A 53 10.00 3.74 10.48
N GLY A 54 10.40 3.97 11.73
CA GLY A 54 10.67 2.90 12.70
C GLY A 54 11.91 2.05 12.36
N ASP A 55 12.96 2.67 11.81
CA ASP A 55 14.24 2.02 11.45
C ASP A 55 14.11 0.83 10.47
N GLN A 56 12.98 0.77 9.75
CA GLN A 56 12.74 -0.26 8.76
C GLN A 56 13.50 0.05 7.48
N GLN A 57 14.14 -0.97 6.91
CA GLN A 57 14.88 -0.82 5.67
C GLN A 57 14.71 -2.02 4.74
N PHE A 58 14.59 -1.71 3.46
CA PHE A 58 14.49 -2.69 2.40
C PHE A 58 15.72 -2.60 1.53
N LYS A 59 16.52 -3.66 1.52
CA LYS A 59 17.63 -3.80 0.57
C LYS A 59 17.14 -4.44 -0.72
N PHE A 60 17.45 -3.81 -1.84
CA PHE A 60 17.16 -4.28 -3.19
C PHE A 60 18.45 -4.66 -3.92
N THR A 61 18.30 -5.13 -5.16
CA THR A 61 19.43 -5.36 -6.06
C THR A 61 20.05 -4.03 -6.47
N ALA A 62 21.36 -4.00 -6.70
CA ALA A 62 22.06 -2.77 -7.08
C ALA A 62 21.53 -2.14 -8.39
N ALA A 63 20.93 -2.94 -9.27
CA ALA A 63 20.31 -2.49 -10.51
C ALA A 63 19.13 -1.52 -10.28
N LEU A 64 18.52 -1.56 -9.09
CA LEU A 64 17.43 -0.66 -8.70
C LEU A 64 17.91 0.59 -7.97
N ALA A 65 19.22 0.78 -7.77
CA ALA A 65 19.73 1.98 -7.12
C ALA A 65 19.29 3.25 -7.85
N ARG A 66 18.92 4.29 -7.08
CA ARG A 66 18.44 5.59 -7.60
C ARG A 66 17.17 5.52 -8.46
N ARG A 67 16.48 4.37 -8.51
CA ARG A 67 15.15 4.29 -9.10
C ARG A 67 14.11 4.83 -8.13
N GLU A 68 13.12 5.50 -8.68
CA GLU A 68 11.89 5.84 -7.96
C GLU A 68 10.99 4.61 -7.88
N VAL A 69 10.39 4.40 -6.73
CA VAL A 69 9.42 3.33 -6.47
C VAL A 69 8.21 3.92 -5.79
N THR A 70 7.04 3.34 -6.04
CA THR A 70 5.84 3.64 -5.28
C THR A 70 5.77 2.69 -4.09
N VAL A 71 5.60 3.25 -2.90
CA VAL A 71 5.46 2.50 -1.66
C VAL A 71 4.02 2.60 -1.23
N TRP A 72 3.36 1.45 -1.08
CA TRP A 72 2.04 1.35 -0.48
C TRP A 72 2.20 0.67 0.88
N ALA A 73 1.83 1.34 1.96
CA ALA A 73 1.97 0.83 3.31
C ALA A 73 0.65 0.87 4.07
N SER A 74 0.27 -0.25 4.66
CA SER A 74 -0.89 -0.40 5.55
C SER A 74 -0.44 -0.84 6.95
N ASP A 75 -1.39 -1.04 7.86
CA ASP A 75 -1.12 -1.66 9.17
C ASP A 75 -0.65 -3.12 9.05
N ARG A 76 -0.96 -3.81 7.94
CA ARG A 76 -0.67 -5.23 7.76
C ARG A 76 0.52 -5.51 6.86
N SER A 77 0.63 -4.78 5.76
CA SER A 77 1.58 -5.07 4.70
C SER A 77 2.13 -3.80 4.04
N ILE A 78 3.35 -3.92 3.54
CA ILE A 78 4.05 -2.92 2.76
C ILE A 78 4.38 -3.53 1.40
N HIS A 79 3.93 -2.87 0.34
CA HIS A 79 4.13 -3.25 -1.05
C HIS A 79 5.00 -2.20 -1.72
N ILE A 80 6.05 -2.67 -2.39
CA ILE A 80 6.97 -1.82 -3.14
C ILE A 80 6.71 -2.10 -4.61
N VAL A 81 6.33 -1.05 -5.34
CA VAL A 81 5.91 -1.09 -6.72
C VAL A 81 6.93 -0.31 -7.57
N LEU A 82 7.32 -0.89 -8.69
CA LEU A 82 8.17 -0.26 -9.69
C LEU A 82 7.52 -0.49 -11.04
N ASP A 83 7.33 0.57 -11.83
CA ASP A 83 6.69 0.50 -13.16
C ASP A 83 5.34 -0.26 -13.12
N GLY A 84 4.52 0.01 -12.10
CA GLY A 84 3.22 -0.65 -11.89
C GLY A 84 3.28 -2.11 -11.42
N THR A 85 4.48 -2.67 -11.20
CA THR A 85 4.65 -4.05 -10.75
C THR A 85 5.13 -4.12 -9.30
N VAL A 86 4.45 -4.91 -8.46
CA VAL A 86 4.92 -5.20 -7.08
C VAL A 86 6.21 -6.02 -7.15
N ILE A 87 7.33 -5.37 -6.84
CA ILE A 87 8.66 -6.00 -6.80
C ILE A 87 8.97 -6.59 -5.42
N ARG A 88 8.25 -6.17 -4.37
CA ARG A 88 8.44 -6.70 -3.02
C ARG A 88 7.22 -6.48 -2.13
N THR A 89 6.95 -7.47 -1.27
CA THR A 89 5.95 -7.36 -0.19
C THR A 89 6.56 -7.80 1.13
N ARG A 90 6.25 -7.09 2.21
CA ARG A 90 6.61 -7.46 3.58
C ARG A 90 5.46 -7.19 4.56
N PRO A 91 5.41 -7.92 5.68
CA PRO A 91 4.53 -7.55 6.78
C PRO A 91 4.92 -6.14 7.26
N SER A 92 3.90 -5.32 7.52
CA SER A 92 4.10 -4.00 8.08
C SER A 92 4.52 -4.10 9.55
N ARG A 93 5.41 -3.20 9.96
CA ARG A 93 5.72 -2.94 11.37
C ARG A 93 5.51 -1.46 11.70
N LEU A 94 4.79 -0.74 10.83
CA LEU A 94 4.47 0.67 11.03
C LEU A 94 3.31 0.77 12.01
N SER A 95 3.45 1.66 12.98
CA SER A 95 2.37 2.00 13.90
C SER A 95 1.42 3.00 13.24
N GLU A 96 0.22 3.15 13.79
CA GLU A 96 -0.75 4.16 13.34
C GLU A 96 -0.15 5.58 13.33
N HIS A 97 0.72 5.90 14.30
CA HIS A 97 1.47 7.15 14.34
C HIS A 97 2.41 7.31 13.14
N ASP A 98 3.14 6.25 12.76
CA ASP A 98 4.04 6.27 11.60
C ASP A 98 3.26 6.48 10.30
N LEU A 99 2.08 5.84 10.18
CA LEU A 99 1.20 6.02 9.03
C LEU A 99 0.66 7.45 8.94
N ARG A 100 0.25 8.06 10.07
CA ARG A 100 -0.16 9.48 10.08
C ARG A 100 0.98 10.43 9.73
N ASP A 101 2.17 10.19 10.25
CA ASP A 101 3.36 10.99 9.93
C ASP A 101 3.71 10.89 8.43
N LEU A 102 3.64 9.69 7.85
CA LEU A 102 3.79 9.49 6.41
C LEU A 102 2.73 10.24 5.61
N LEU A 103 1.46 10.14 6.00
CA LEU A 103 0.37 10.87 5.33
C LEU A 103 0.59 12.38 5.35
N GLY A 104 1.07 12.93 6.48
CA GLY A 104 1.42 14.34 6.61
C GLY A 104 2.59 14.79 5.72
N ARG A 105 3.50 13.87 5.34
CA ARG A 105 4.60 14.17 4.41
C ARG A 105 4.18 14.16 2.95
N VAL A 106 3.21 13.33 2.58
CA VAL A 106 2.70 13.23 1.20
C VAL A 106 1.85 14.45 0.84
N GLY A 107 1.10 15.00 1.80
CA GLY A 107 0.21 16.14 1.57
C GLY A 107 0.89 17.52 1.51
N ARG A 108 2.22 17.61 1.44
CA ARG A 108 2.99 18.86 1.47
C ARG A 108 3.75 19.08 0.17
#